data_AF-A0A381Y3S0-F1
#
_entry.id   AF-A0A381Y3S0-F1
#
_cell.length_a   1.000
_cell.length_b   1.000
_cell.length_c   1.000
_cell.angle_alpha   90.00
_cell.angle_beta   90.00
_cell.angle_gamma   90.00
#
_symmetry.space_group_name_H-M   'P 1'
#
loop_
_entity.id
_entity.type
_entity.pdbx_description
1 polymer ?
#
loop_
_entity_poly.entity_id
_entity_poly.type
_entity_poly.pdbx_seq_one_letter_code
_entity_poly.pdbx_strand_id
1 'polypeptide(L)' 'MNGVTGRMGTNQHLARSIKAIQDQGGVELTNGDCVMPDPILVGRNENKLKALARDYGVERWSTDLDEALS' A
#
# COMPACT_ATOMS: atom_id res chain seq x y z
N MET A 1 -3.61 2.66 3.25
CA MET A 1 -4.39 1.40 3.28
C MET A 1 -4.58 0.94 4.72
N ASN A 2 -5.73 1.26 5.31
CA ASN A 2 -6.08 0.85 6.67
C ASN A 2 -6.65 -0.58 6.68
N GLY A 3 -6.21 -1.41 7.63
CA GLY A 3 -6.63 -2.81 7.77
C GLY A 3 -5.94 -3.77 6.79
N VAL A 4 -4.81 -3.35 6.19
CA VAL A 4 -4.13 -4.11 5.13
C VAL A 4 -3.66 -5.50 5.57
N THR A 5 -3.42 -5.71 6.86
CA THR A 5 -2.97 -6.99 7.42
C THR A 5 -4.02 -8.12 7.36
N GLY A 6 -5.26 -7.82 6.95
CA GLY A 6 -6.30 -8.82 6.70
C GLY A 6 -6.10 -9.56 5.37
N ARG A 7 -6.76 -10.73 5.21
CA ARG A 7 -6.62 -11.58 4.01
C ARG A 7 -6.92 -10.83 2.71
N MET A 8 -8.02 -10.07 2.66
CA MET A 8 -8.41 -9.29 1.47
C MET A 8 -7.49 -8.09 1.26
N GLY A 9 -7.15 -7.37 2.34
CA GLY A 9 -6.22 -6.24 2.33
C GLY A 9 -4.87 -6.58 1.71
N THR A 10 -4.25 -7.66 2.18
CA THR A 10 -2.94 -8.09 1.70
C THR A 10 -3.02 -8.65 0.29
N ASN A 11 -3.91 -9.64 0.06
CA ASN A 11 -3.86 -10.41 -1.18
C ASN A 11 -4.52 -9.71 -2.36
N GLN A 12 -5.64 -9.03 -2.15
CA GLN A 12 -6.40 -8.41 -3.24
C GLN A 12 -5.96 -6.97 -3.45
N HIS A 13 -5.89 -6.16 -2.39
CA HIS A 13 -5.65 -4.73 -2.54
C HIS A 13 -4.15 -4.38 -2.60
N LEU A 14 -3.33 -4.89 -1.69
CA LEU A 14 -1.89 -4.62 -1.73
C LEU A 14 -1.20 -5.38 -2.86
N ALA A 15 -1.22 -6.72 -2.82
CA ALA A 15 -0.45 -7.55 -3.76
C ALA A 15 -0.97 -7.47 -5.19
N ARG A 16 -2.26 -7.71 -5.41
CA ARG A 16 -2.86 -7.82 -6.75
C ARG A 16 -3.31 -6.49 -7.36
N SER A 17 -3.34 -5.40 -6.60
CA SER A 17 -3.72 -4.09 -7.14
C SER A 17 -2.59 -3.08 -7.00
N ILE A 18 -2.31 -2.56 -5.80
CA ILE A 18 -1.37 -1.46 -5.64
C ILE A 18 0.04 -1.83 -6.09
N LYS A 19 0.56 -2.98 -5.64
CA LYS A 19 1.88 -3.45 -6.05
C LYS A 19 1.93 -3.77 -7.55
N ALA A 20 0.91 -4.44 -8.07
CA ALA A 20 0.80 -4.70 -9.50
C ALA A 20 0.82 -3.42 -10.35
N ILE A 21 0.14 -2.35 -9.92
CA ILE A 21 0.18 -1.04 -10.58
C ILE A 21 1.58 -0.44 -10.51
N GLN A 22 2.25 -0.50 -9.36
CA GLN A 22 3.63 -0.02 -9.23
C GLN A 22 4.59 -0.77 -10.17
N ASP A 23 4.47 -2.10 -10.24
CA ASP A 23 5.30 -2.95 -11.10
C ASP A 23 5.04 -2.72 -12.60
N GLN A 24 3.84 -2.24 -12.95
CA GLN A 24 3.48 -1.82 -14.31
C GLN A 24 3.99 -0.41 -14.67
N GLY A 25 4.59 0.32 -13.72
CA GLY A 25 5.05 1.69 -13.95
C GLY A 25 4.01 2.77 -13.66
N GLY A 26 2.89 2.42 -13.02
CA GLY A 26 1.81 3.35 -12.65
C GLY A 26 0.56 3.20 -13.51
N VAL A 27 -0.41 4.10 -13.27
CA VAL A 27 -1.64 4.19 -14.06
C VAL A 27 -1.47 5.24 -15.14
N GLU A 28 -1.54 4.83 -16.41
CA GLU A 28 -1.51 5.74 -17.55
C GLU A 28 -2.81 6.54 -17.65
N LEU A 29 -2.69 7.84 -17.83
CA LEU A 29 -3.79 8.78 -18.04
C LEU A 29 -3.97 9.11 -19.52
N THR A 30 -5.15 9.62 -19.90
CA THR A 30 -5.46 9.95 -21.30
C THR A 30 -4.60 11.06 -21.89
N ASN A 31 -3.95 11.87 -21.06
CA ASN A 31 -3.01 12.92 -21.47
C ASN A 31 -1.55 12.41 -21.62
N GLY A 32 -1.30 11.11 -21.38
CA GLY A 32 0.02 10.49 -21.49
C GLY A 32 0.86 10.51 -20.21
N ASP A 33 0.36 11.11 -19.11
CA ASP A 33 1.03 11.07 -17.81
C ASP A 33 0.81 9.72 -17.12
N CYS A 34 1.70 9.36 -16.18
CA CYS A 34 1.53 8.19 -15.32
C CYS A 34 1.39 8.59 -13.85
N VAL A 35 0.39 8.03 -13.17
CA VAL A 35 0.20 8.19 -11.72
C VAL A 35 0.79 6.99 -10.99
N MET A 36 1.81 7.24 -10.18
CA MET A 36 2.44 6.21 -9.33
C MET A 36 1.80 6.21 -7.94
N PRO A 37 1.19 5.08 -7.49
CA PRO A 37 0.74 4.97 -6.12
C PRO A 37 1.92 4.92 -5.13
N ASP A 38 1.89 5.77 -4.10
CA ASP A 38 2.73 5.67 -2.91
C ASP A 38 1.85 5.40 -1.68
N PRO A 39 1.62 4.12 -1.32
CA PRO A 39 0.73 3.77 -0.22
C PRO A 39 1.41 3.91 1.15
N ILE A 40 0.64 4.36 2.16
CA ILE A 40 0.96 4.13 3.58
C ILE A 40 0.17 2.93 4.11
N LEU A 41 0.82 1.97 4.76
CA LEU A 41 0.16 0.80 5.37
C LEU A 41 -0.26 1.10 6.81
N VAL A 42 -1.54 0.95 7.14
CA VAL A 42 -2.05 1.22 8.49
C VAL A 42 -2.77 0.01 9.05
N GLY A 43 -2.54 -0.29 10.32
CA GLY A 43 -3.15 -1.44 11.00
C GLY A 43 -2.73 -1.55 12.47
N ARG A 44 -3.20 -2.59 13.16
CA ARG A 44 -3.00 -2.71 14.62
C ARG A 44 -1.76 -3.49 15.04
N ASN A 45 -1.11 -4.21 14.11
CA ASN A 45 0.02 -5.08 14.42
C ASN A 45 1.26 -4.60 13.68
N GLU A 46 2.13 -3.92 14.42
CA GLU A 46 3.37 -3.33 13.93
C GLU A 46 4.26 -4.35 13.21
N ASN A 47 4.50 -5.52 13.81
CA ASN A 47 5.36 -6.55 13.23
C ASN A 47 4.84 -7.05 11.87
N LYS A 48 3.52 -7.23 11.76
CA LYS A 48 2.90 -7.60 10.48
C LYS A 48 2.98 -6.48 9.45
N LEU A 49 2.81 -5.24 9.87
CA LEU A 49 2.96 -4.07 8.98
C LEU A 49 4.38 -3.95 8.46
N LYS A 50 5.39 -4.03 9.32
CA LYS A 50 6.81 -4.03 8.96
C LYS A 50 7.15 -5.14 7.96
N ALA A 51 6.66 -6.36 8.23
CA ALA A 51 6.87 -7.50 7.33
C ALA A 51 6.25 -7.25 5.95
N LEU A 52 4.97 -6.81 5.89
CA LEU A 52 4.31 -6.49 4.63
C LEU A 52 5.00 -5.32 3.90
N ALA A 53 5.38 -4.27 4.62
CA ALA A 53 6.08 -3.12 4.08
C ALA A 53 7.37 -3.56 3.37
N ARG A 54 8.19 -4.38 4.03
CA ARG A 54 9.41 -4.95 3.45
C ARG A 54 9.11 -5.86 2.25
N ASP A 55 8.16 -6.78 2.39
CA ASP A 55 7.90 -7.82 1.39
C ASP A 55 7.31 -7.24 0.09
N TYR A 56 6.58 -6.12 0.17
CA TYR A 56 5.97 -5.44 -0.98
C TYR A 56 6.69 -4.15 -1.40
N GLY A 57 7.78 -3.77 -0.73
CA GLY A 57 8.56 -2.57 -1.05
C GLY A 57 7.83 -1.26 -0.76
N VAL A 58 7.05 -1.22 0.32
CA VAL A 58 6.37 -0.01 0.80
C VAL A 58 7.17 0.61 1.93
N GLU A 59 7.53 1.89 1.81
CA GLU A 59 8.36 2.56 2.81
C GLU A 59 7.56 3.02 4.03
N ARG A 60 6.31 3.46 3.81
CA ARG A 60 5.50 4.10 4.85
C ARG A 60 4.51 3.12 5.48
N TRP A 61 4.55 3.03 6.80
CA TRP A 61 3.56 2.31 7.58
C TRP A 61 3.40 2.96 8.96
N SER A 62 2.22 2.82 9.57
CA SER A 62 1.95 3.29 10.93
C SER A 62 0.93 2.41 11.63
N THR A 63 0.95 2.41 12.97
CA THR A 63 -0.14 1.87 13.79
C THR A 63 -1.14 2.92 14.24
N ASP A 64 -0.83 4.19 14.00
CA ASP A 64 -1.69 5.33 14.29
C ASP A 64 -2.47 5.71 13.03
N LEU A 65 -3.80 5.66 13.11
CA LEU A 65 -4.67 6.01 12.00
C LEU A 65 -4.89 7.52 11.91
N ASP A 66 -4.97 8.20 13.05
CA ASP A 66 -5.29 9.63 13.09
C ASP A 66 -4.11 10.42 12.54
N GLU A 67 -2.88 10.04 12.91
CA GLU A 67 -1.64 10.59 12.32
C GLU A 67 -1.57 10.37 10.80
N ALA A 68 -2.07 9.23 10.30
CA ALA A 68 -2.02 8.91 8.88
C ALA A 68 -3.06 9.67 8.03
N LEU A 69 -4.05 10.32 8.65
CA LEU A 69 -5.14 11.03 7.96
C LEU A 69 -5.06 12.56 8.07
N SER A 70 -4.15 13.08 8.90
CA SER A 70 -3.85 14.52 9.00
C SER A 70 -2.95 15.01 7.88
#